data_AF-A0A6L8GWK6-F1
#
_entry.id   AF-A0A6L8GWK6-F1
#
_cell.length_a   1.000
_cell.length_b   1.000
_cell.length_c   1.000
_cell.angle_alpha   90.00
_cell.angle_beta   90.00
_cell.angle_gamma   90.00
#
_symmetry.space_group_name_H-M   'P 1'
#
loop_
_entity.id
_entity.type
_entity.pdbx_description
1 polymer ?
#
loop_
_entity_poly.entity_id
_entity_poly.type
_entity_poly.pdbx_seq_one_letter_code
_entity_poly.pdbx_strand_id
1 'polypeptide(L)'
;VGGLLMAHYWDQLSWELAALFSAVVSATGPTVIAPLVRQMRLQRPMAKLLEGEGLLVEPIAAVGALVVLQWILEPFTANYGLLVVDLLNRLGLGSLLGALAGGLLSLLLRCLPDEPTDSVRLQLCLGTLMLLSVGCEQLIGPAAGLPAAAVAGFVVGCVLESRLGELETQLSQLAQLAVTLLFPLLAADVTLSDFSPLGWGGIACVLSLMLVVRPLAVILGSIGSGLSWPQKIFLGWMAPRGIVSASTASLFALRLEEAGILGASRVQGLVFLTILMTVILNGLIAPLLARWLQLTEGLPAAGDHPPPPRGEAPRRAADLVHAGTPEGPPGLPSSPPPS
;
A
#
# COMPACT_ATOMS: atom_id res chain seq x y z
N VAL A 1 -14.68 -17.33 -2.30
CA VAL A 1 -16.01 -17.92 -2.58
C VAL A 1 -16.84 -17.04 -3.51
N GLY A 2 -17.22 -15.81 -3.12
CA GLY A 2 -17.98 -14.92 -4.01
C GLY A 2 -17.30 -14.69 -5.37
N GLY A 3 -15.99 -14.42 -5.37
CA GLY A 3 -15.17 -14.33 -6.58
C GLY A 3 -15.28 -15.54 -7.51
N LEU A 4 -15.08 -16.72 -6.94
CA LEU A 4 -15.13 -18.00 -7.65
C LEU A 4 -16.49 -18.25 -8.29
N LEU A 5 -17.58 -18.00 -7.56
CA LEU A 5 -18.93 -18.16 -8.11
C LEU A 5 -19.19 -17.17 -9.25
N MET A 6 -18.88 -15.88 -9.04
CA MET A 6 -19.12 -14.86 -10.07
C MET A 6 -18.30 -15.12 -11.34
N ALA A 7 -17.04 -15.54 -11.20
CA ALA A 7 -16.17 -15.87 -12.31
C ALA A 7 -16.66 -17.09 -13.10
N HIS A 8 -17.12 -18.13 -12.40
CA HIS A 8 -17.67 -19.32 -13.03
C HIS A 8 -18.99 -19.02 -13.77
N TYR A 9 -19.91 -18.28 -13.15
CA TYR A 9 -21.23 -18.00 -13.74
C TYR A 9 -21.21 -16.95 -14.85
N TRP A 10 -20.45 -15.86 -14.69
CA TRP A 10 -20.48 -14.75 -15.65
C TRP A 10 -19.47 -14.89 -16.79
N ASP A 11 -18.28 -15.43 -16.51
CA ASP A 11 -17.20 -15.55 -17.51
C ASP A 11 -16.92 -17.00 -17.92
N GLN A 12 -17.71 -17.96 -17.41
CA GLN A 12 -17.66 -19.38 -17.79
C GLN A 12 -16.29 -20.04 -17.58
N LEU A 13 -15.49 -19.51 -16.65
CA LEU A 13 -14.22 -20.10 -16.26
C LEU A 13 -14.43 -21.47 -15.61
N SER A 14 -13.49 -22.39 -15.79
CA SER A 14 -13.50 -23.65 -15.05
C SER A 14 -13.37 -23.40 -13.54
N TRP A 15 -13.78 -24.35 -12.70
CA TRP A 15 -13.73 -24.17 -11.24
C TRP A 15 -12.33 -23.87 -10.73
N GLU A 16 -11.32 -24.46 -11.35
CA GLU A 16 -9.90 -24.26 -11.10
C GLU A 16 -9.48 -22.83 -11.40
N LEU A 17 -9.75 -22.35 -12.61
CA LEU A 17 -9.40 -21.00 -13.05
C LEU A 17 -10.19 -19.93 -12.29
N ALA A 18 -11.47 -20.20 -11.97
CA ALA A 18 -12.30 -19.34 -11.14
C ALA A 18 -11.78 -19.27 -9.69
N ALA A 19 -11.24 -20.37 -9.15
CA ALA A 19 -10.58 -20.37 -7.84
C ALA A 19 -9.30 -19.54 -7.86
N LEU A 20 -8.47 -19.69 -8.90
CA LEU A 20 -7.25 -18.91 -9.08
C LEU A 20 -7.56 -17.41 -9.19
N PHE A 21 -8.48 -17.05 -10.08
CA PHE A 21 -8.97 -15.68 -10.22
C PHE A 21 -9.47 -15.11 -8.88
N SER A 22 -10.30 -15.88 -8.17
CA SER A 22 -10.84 -15.46 -6.87
C SER A 22 -9.77 -15.27 -5.82
N ALA A 23 -8.69 -16.04 -5.85
CA ALA A 23 -7.58 -15.91 -4.92
C ALA A 23 -6.78 -14.63 -5.24
N VAL A 24 -6.42 -14.41 -6.51
CA VAL A 24 -5.69 -13.22 -6.97
C VAL A 24 -6.47 -11.93 -6.68
N VAL A 25 -7.77 -11.91 -6.99
CA VAL A 25 -8.63 -10.74 -6.79
C VAL A 25 -9.11 -10.61 -5.34
N SER A 26 -8.86 -11.56 -4.45
CA SER A 26 -9.13 -11.33 -3.02
C SER A 26 -8.21 -10.26 -2.43
N ALA A 27 -7.00 -10.09 -2.98
CA ALA A 27 -6.03 -9.09 -2.55
C ALA A 27 -6.55 -7.66 -2.75
N THR A 28 -6.36 -6.81 -1.76
CA THR A 28 -6.53 -5.36 -1.87
C THR A 28 -5.17 -4.70 -1.71
N GLY A 29 -4.79 -3.82 -2.64
CA GLY A 29 -3.44 -3.27 -2.66
C GLY A 29 -3.29 -1.99 -1.85
N PRO A 30 -2.54 -1.96 -0.73
CA PRO A 30 -2.27 -0.74 0.02
C PRO A 30 -1.54 0.31 -0.82
N THR A 31 -0.78 -0.14 -1.83
CA THR A 31 -0.05 0.71 -2.79
C THR A 31 -0.95 1.62 -3.62
N VAL A 32 -2.19 1.19 -3.89
CA VAL A 32 -3.18 1.99 -4.63
C VAL A 32 -4.10 2.75 -3.67
N ILE A 33 -4.39 2.17 -2.51
CA ILE A 33 -5.23 2.79 -1.48
C ILE A 33 -4.57 4.03 -0.89
N ALA A 34 -3.29 3.95 -0.50
CA ALA A 34 -2.59 5.03 0.19
C ALA A 34 -2.63 6.38 -0.56
N PRO A 35 -2.30 6.47 -1.86
CA PRO A 35 -2.39 7.74 -2.58
C PRO A 35 -3.83 8.25 -2.69
N LEU A 36 -4.83 7.36 -2.90
CA LEU A 36 -6.24 7.74 -2.95
C LEU A 36 -6.71 8.32 -1.61
N VAL A 37 -6.40 7.65 -0.51
CA VAL A 37 -6.74 8.07 0.86
C VAL A 37 -6.15 9.45 1.18
N ARG A 38 -4.88 9.67 0.82
CA ARG A 38 -4.19 10.97 0.97
C ARG A 38 -4.84 12.07 0.13
N GLN A 39 -5.19 11.78 -1.12
CA GLN A 39 -5.85 12.73 -2.01
C GLN A 39 -7.23 13.15 -1.48
N MET A 40 -7.97 12.22 -0.88
CA MET A 40 -9.31 12.47 -0.34
C MET A 40 -9.32 13.12 1.06
N ARG A 41 -8.18 13.19 1.76
CA ARG A 41 -8.09 13.61 3.18
C ARG A 41 -9.06 12.84 4.06
N LEU A 42 -9.09 11.52 3.90
CA LEU A 42 -9.94 10.63 4.69
C LEU A 42 -9.54 10.69 6.18
N GLN A 43 -10.52 10.62 7.08
CA GLN A 43 -10.27 10.57 8.53
C GLN A 43 -9.25 9.49 8.91
N ARG A 44 -8.28 9.84 9.75
CA ARG A 44 -7.17 8.93 10.16
C ARG A 44 -7.61 7.51 10.54
N PRO A 45 -8.68 7.28 11.33
CA PRO A 45 -9.07 5.93 11.71
C PRO A 45 -9.49 5.07 10.51
N MET A 46 -10.14 5.67 9.52
CA MET A 46 -10.56 4.96 8.29
C MET A 46 -9.38 4.73 7.34
N ALA A 47 -8.49 5.72 7.21
CA ALA A 47 -7.25 5.59 6.47
C ALA A 47 -6.41 4.42 6.99
N LYS A 48 -6.13 4.40 8.30
CA LYS A 48 -5.36 3.32 8.95
C LYS A 48 -6.02 1.96 8.81
N LEU A 49 -7.36 1.89 8.87
CA LEU A 49 -8.09 0.63 8.71
C LEU A 49 -7.95 0.07 7.28
N LEU A 50 -8.13 0.90 6.25
CA LEU A 50 -8.01 0.48 4.86
C LEU A 50 -6.57 0.09 4.49
N GLU A 51 -5.59 0.87 4.96
CA GLU A 51 -4.17 0.56 4.76
C GLU A 51 -3.78 -0.74 5.49
N GLY A 52 -4.24 -0.91 6.73
CA GLY A 52 -3.99 -2.13 7.52
C GLY A 52 -4.66 -3.37 6.93
N GLU A 53 -5.88 -3.25 6.42
CA GLU A 53 -6.55 -4.34 5.71
C GLU A 53 -5.75 -4.75 4.47
N GLY A 54 -5.34 -3.77 3.65
CA GLY A 54 -4.51 -4.03 2.47
C GLY A 54 -3.20 -4.72 2.81
N LEU A 55 -2.49 -4.22 3.84
CA LEU A 55 -1.23 -4.77 4.29
C LEU A 55 -1.33 -6.23 4.75
N LEU A 56 -2.45 -6.62 5.38
CA LEU A 56 -2.66 -7.99 5.85
C LEU A 56 -3.18 -8.92 4.75
N VAL A 57 -4.17 -8.47 3.97
CA VAL A 57 -4.85 -9.31 2.98
C VAL A 57 -3.99 -9.55 1.75
N GLU A 58 -3.15 -8.59 1.34
CA GLU A 58 -2.34 -8.70 0.12
C GLU A 58 -1.36 -9.90 0.15
N PRO A 59 -0.50 -10.09 1.17
CA PRO A 59 0.37 -11.27 1.23
C PRO A 59 -0.41 -12.59 1.33
N ILE A 60 -1.51 -12.61 2.09
CA ILE A 60 -2.35 -13.81 2.25
C ILE A 60 -2.93 -14.23 0.89
N ALA A 61 -3.45 -13.27 0.13
CA ALA A 61 -4.02 -13.52 -1.18
C ALA A 61 -2.96 -13.94 -2.21
N ALA A 62 -1.77 -13.32 -2.18
CA ALA A 62 -0.68 -13.68 -3.09
C ALA A 62 -0.17 -15.11 -2.87
N VAL A 63 0.11 -15.48 -1.60
CA VAL A 63 0.52 -16.85 -1.27
C VAL A 63 -0.63 -17.84 -1.51
N GLY A 64 -1.86 -17.48 -1.14
CA GLY A 64 -3.04 -18.31 -1.40
C GLY A 64 -3.26 -18.57 -2.88
N ALA A 65 -3.12 -17.57 -3.74
CA ALA A 65 -3.26 -17.71 -5.18
C ALA A 65 -2.15 -18.59 -5.77
N LEU A 66 -0.93 -18.49 -5.25
CA LEU A 66 0.17 -19.37 -5.65
C LEU A 66 -0.10 -20.85 -5.28
N VAL A 67 -0.67 -21.11 -4.10
CA VAL A 67 -1.04 -22.47 -3.68
C VAL A 67 -2.17 -23.02 -4.55
N VAL A 68 -3.14 -22.17 -4.92
CA VAL A 68 -4.17 -22.55 -5.90
C VAL A 68 -3.54 -22.86 -7.26
N LEU A 69 -2.59 -22.06 -7.75
CA LEU A 69 -1.89 -22.36 -9.00
C LEU A 69 -1.17 -23.72 -8.94
N GLN A 70 -0.44 -24.02 -7.85
CA GLN A 70 0.23 -25.31 -7.69
C GLN A 70 -0.76 -26.48 -7.73
N TRP A 71 -1.92 -26.32 -7.09
CA TRP A 71 -2.98 -27.32 -7.14
C TRP A 71 -3.49 -27.58 -8.58
N ILE A 72 -3.54 -26.53 -9.40
CA ILE A 72 -3.96 -26.64 -10.82
C ILE A 72 -2.90 -27.33 -11.66
N LEU A 73 -1.62 -27.02 -11.44
CA LEU A 73 -0.50 -27.55 -12.22
C LEU A 73 -0.18 -29.01 -11.87
N GLU A 74 -0.39 -29.42 -10.61
CA GLU A 74 -0.07 -30.76 -10.14
C GLU A 74 -1.24 -31.45 -9.39
N PRO A 75 -2.34 -31.83 -10.07
CA PRO A 75 -3.56 -32.31 -9.40
C PRO A 75 -3.39 -33.66 -8.70
N PHE A 76 -2.51 -34.53 -9.20
CA PHE A 76 -2.36 -35.93 -8.76
C PHE A 76 -1.36 -36.14 -7.64
N THR A 77 -0.50 -35.16 -7.35
CA THR A 77 0.48 -35.18 -6.25
C THR A 77 0.00 -34.33 -5.05
N ALA A 78 -1.00 -33.48 -5.27
CA ALA A 78 -1.53 -32.56 -4.27
C ALA A 78 -2.30 -33.28 -3.15
N ASN A 79 -1.61 -33.59 -2.05
CA ASN A 79 -2.28 -33.83 -0.78
C ASN A 79 -2.79 -32.49 -0.24
N TYR A 80 -4.11 -32.33 -0.12
CA TYR A 80 -4.73 -31.09 0.38
C TYR A 80 -4.17 -30.65 1.73
N GLY A 81 -3.79 -31.59 2.60
CA GLY A 81 -3.13 -31.27 3.87
C GLY A 81 -1.76 -30.63 3.68
N LEU A 82 -0.98 -31.09 2.70
CA LEU A 82 0.33 -30.51 2.38
C LEU A 82 0.21 -29.09 1.80
N LEU A 83 -0.80 -28.83 0.97
CA LEU A 83 -1.05 -27.48 0.44
C LEU A 83 -1.38 -26.47 1.54
N VAL A 84 -2.21 -26.87 2.51
CA VAL A 84 -2.54 -26.01 3.66
C VAL A 84 -1.31 -25.79 4.54
N VAL A 85 -0.52 -26.84 4.77
CA VAL A 85 0.74 -26.74 5.52
C VAL A 85 1.74 -25.84 4.79
N ASP A 86 1.85 -25.92 3.47
CA ASP A 86 2.72 -25.06 2.66
C ASP A 86 2.28 -23.59 2.72
N LEU A 87 0.97 -23.32 2.60
CA LEU A 87 0.40 -21.98 2.81
C LEU A 87 0.75 -21.42 4.19
N LEU A 88 0.52 -22.21 5.24
CA LEU A 88 0.81 -21.83 6.62
C LEU A 88 2.31 -21.64 6.88
N ASN A 89 3.16 -22.46 6.27
CA ASN A 89 4.61 -22.34 6.38
C ASN A 89 5.11 -21.06 5.69
N ARG A 90 4.65 -20.77 4.47
CA ARG A 90 5.05 -19.55 3.75
C ARG A 90 4.60 -18.28 4.45
N LEU A 91 3.35 -18.24 4.92
CA LEU A 91 2.83 -17.10 5.68
C LEU A 91 3.48 -17.01 7.06
N GLY A 92 3.58 -18.13 7.78
CA GLY A 92 4.08 -18.18 9.16
C GLY A 92 5.57 -17.93 9.26
N LEU A 93 6.39 -18.70 8.53
CA LEU A 93 7.85 -18.53 8.54
C LEU A 93 8.27 -17.22 7.89
N GLY A 94 7.60 -16.82 6.79
CA GLY A 94 7.83 -15.51 6.17
C GLY A 94 7.56 -14.37 7.16
N SER A 95 6.40 -14.37 7.81
CA SER A 95 6.05 -13.38 8.84
C SER A 95 7.02 -13.41 10.03
N LEU A 96 7.43 -14.60 10.48
CA LEU A 96 8.38 -14.76 11.58
C LEU A 96 9.74 -14.16 11.24
N LEU A 97 10.31 -14.50 10.08
CA LEU A 97 11.56 -13.92 9.60
C LEU A 97 11.43 -12.41 9.39
N GLY A 98 10.28 -11.96 8.88
CA GLY A 98 9.95 -10.54 8.77
C GLY A 98 9.97 -9.81 10.11
N ALA A 99 9.36 -10.39 11.14
CA ALA A 99 9.35 -9.81 12.48
C ALA A 99 10.76 -9.75 13.09
N LEU A 100 11.55 -10.82 12.94
CA LEU A 100 12.93 -10.87 13.42
C LEU A 100 13.83 -9.86 12.70
N ALA A 101 13.77 -9.82 11.37
CA ALA A 101 14.54 -8.90 10.55
C ALA A 101 14.11 -7.44 10.77
N GLY A 102 12.81 -7.18 10.90
CA GLY A 102 12.27 -5.85 11.22
C GLY A 102 12.68 -5.38 12.62
N GLY A 103 12.71 -6.28 13.60
CA GLY A 103 13.21 -6.00 14.95
C GLY A 103 14.71 -5.70 14.95
N LEU A 104 15.51 -6.49 14.23
CA LEU A 104 16.95 -6.26 14.07
C LEU A 104 17.22 -4.94 13.34
N LEU A 105 16.50 -4.67 12.25
CA LEU A 105 16.59 -3.41 11.50
C LEU A 105 16.24 -2.22 12.40
N SER A 106 15.20 -2.34 13.22
CA SER A 106 14.81 -1.31 14.18
C SER A 106 15.91 -1.04 15.21
N LEU A 107 16.57 -2.09 15.72
CA LEU A 107 17.71 -1.95 16.62
C LEU A 107 18.87 -1.23 15.95
N LEU A 108 19.22 -1.65 14.72
CA LEU A 108 20.30 -1.04 13.96
C LEU A 108 20.02 0.45 13.69
N LEU A 109 18.81 0.79 13.24
CA LEU A 109 18.41 2.17 12.99
C LEU A 109 18.43 3.03 14.26
N ARG A 110 18.11 2.46 15.43
CA ARG A 110 18.22 3.16 16.72
C ARG A 110 19.66 3.42 17.16
N CYS A 111 20.60 2.58 16.72
CA CYS A 111 22.02 2.75 17.02
C CYS A 111 22.69 3.79 16.12
N LEU A 112 22.05 4.22 15.02
CA LEU A 112 22.60 5.25 14.15
C LEU A 112 22.43 6.65 14.77
N PRO A 113 23.44 7.53 14.67
CA PRO A 113 23.34 8.92 15.11
C PRO A 113 22.29 9.69 14.29
N ASP A 114 21.75 10.75 14.91
CA ASP A 114 20.63 11.53 14.36
C ASP A 114 21.02 12.49 13.21
N GLU A 115 22.32 12.68 12.92
CA GLU A 115 22.85 13.60 11.90
C GLU A 115 24.04 12.99 11.14
N PRO A 116 24.24 13.33 9.85
CA PRO A 116 23.35 13.05 8.74
C PRO A 116 23.58 11.60 8.27
N THR A 117 22.62 10.71 8.55
CA THR A 117 22.71 9.30 8.14
C THR A 117 21.53 8.84 7.29
N ASP A 118 20.73 9.75 6.72
CA ASP A 118 19.48 9.37 6.03
C ASP A 118 19.72 8.47 4.82
N SER A 119 20.77 8.75 4.04
CA SER A 119 21.19 7.85 2.95
C SER A 119 21.54 6.45 3.46
N VAL A 120 22.20 6.35 4.62
CA VAL A 120 22.57 5.07 5.24
C VAL A 120 21.33 4.36 5.79
N ARG A 121 20.42 5.10 6.44
CA ARG A 121 19.14 4.57 6.95
C ARG A 121 18.29 4.01 5.81
N LEU A 122 18.19 4.76 4.70
CA LEU A 122 17.48 4.33 3.50
C LEU A 122 18.14 3.09 2.86
N GLN A 123 19.46 3.10 2.68
CA GLN A 123 20.21 1.96 2.16
C GLN A 123 20.06 0.72 3.04
N LEU A 124 20.10 0.88 4.36
CA LEU A 124 19.93 -0.22 5.31
C LEU A 124 18.51 -0.79 5.24
N CYS A 125 17.48 0.07 5.16
CA CYS A 125 16.10 -0.38 4.99
C CYS A 125 15.91 -1.16 3.69
N LEU A 126 16.29 -0.56 2.56
CA LEU A 126 16.14 -1.20 1.25
C LEU A 126 16.98 -2.47 1.13
N GLY A 127 18.24 -2.44 1.57
CA GLY A 127 19.14 -3.58 1.55
C GLY A 127 18.63 -4.74 2.40
N THR A 128 18.14 -4.45 3.62
CA THR A 128 17.55 -5.46 4.50
C THR A 128 16.27 -6.03 3.92
N LEU A 129 15.38 -5.19 3.36
CA LEU A 129 14.15 -5.64 2.73
C LEU A 129 14.42 -6.51 1.50
N MET A 130 15.38 -6.15 0.65
CA MET A 130 15.77 -6.94 -0.52
C MET A 130 16.37 -8.28 -0.12
N LEU A 131 17.31 -8.29 0.83
CA LEU A 131 17.95 -9.50 1.32
C LEU A 131 16.95 -10.43 2.03
N LEU A 132 16.04 -9.86 2.81
CA LEU A 132 14.96 -10.59 3.45
C LEU A 132 14.03 -11.23 2.41
N SER A 133 13.59 -10.46 1.41
CA SER A 133 12.64 -10.93 0.40
C SER A 133 13.23 -12.08 -0.41
N VAL A 134 14.43 -11.89 -0.97
CA VAL A 134 15.13 -12.92 -1.75
C VAL A 134 15.51 -14.11 -0.86
N GLY A 135 15.97 -13.87 0.37
CA GLY A 135 16.31 -14.94 1.31
C GLY A 135 15.11 -15.83 1.65
N CYS A 136 13.94 -15.24 1.88
CA CYS A 136 12.71 -15.99 2.15
C CYS A 136 12.26 -16.79 0.92
N GLU A 137 12.35 -16.22 -0.28
CA GLU A 137 12.00 -16.92 -1.52
C GLU A 137 12.87 -18.17 -1.74
N GLN A 138 14.16 -18.08 -1.43
CA GLN A 138 15.11 -19.18 -1.60
C GLN A 138 15.01 -20.24 -0.50
N LEU A 139 14.77 -19.84 0.76
CA LEU A 139 14.78 -20.74 1.92
C LEU A 139 13.43 -21.41 2.18
N ILE A 140 12.33 -20.68 1.98
CA ILE A 140 10.97 -21.14 2.31
C ILE A 140 10.21 -21.50 1.02
N GLY A 141 10.36 -20.68 -0.01
CA GLY A 141 9.76 -20.91 -1.31
C GLY A 141 9.11 -19.65 -1.90
N PRO A 142 8.60 -19.74 -3.14
CA PRO A 142 8.09 -18.58 -3.86
C PRO A 142 6.98 -17.85 -3.10
N ALA A 143 6.93 -16.52 -3.25
CA ALA A 143 6.01 -15.61 -2.55
C ALA A 143 6.16 -15.51 -1.02
N ALA A 144 7.07 -16.23 -0.37
CA ALA A 144 7.32 -16.10 1.07
C ALA A 144 7.98 -14.75 1.45
N GLY A 145 8.61 -14.06 0.50
CA GLY A 145 9.18 -12.73 0.70
C GLY A 145 8.13 -11.63 0.94
N LEU A 146 6.92 -11.77 0.39
CA LEU A 146 5.83 -10.80 0.55
C LEU A 146 5.37 -10.63 1.99
N PRO A 147 4.96 -11.69 2.72
CA PRO A 147 4.59 -11.56 4.13
C PRO A 147 5.77 -11.12 4.99
N ALA A 148 7.00 -11.55 4.65
CA ALA A 148 8.21 -11.15 5.37
C ALA A 148 8.45 -9.64 5.29
N ALA A 149 8.39 -9.06 4.09
CA ALA A 149 8.56 -7.62 3.89
C ALA A 149 7.44 -6.80 4.55
N ALA A 150 6.19 -7.25 4.44
CA ALA A 150 5.03 -6.60 5.06
C ALA A 150 5.17 -6.53 6.59
N VAL A 151 5.52 -7.66 7.23
CA VAL A 151 5.69 -7.72 8.68
C VAL A 151 6.94 -6.97 9.14
N ALA A 152 8.04 -7.01 8.38
CA ALA A 152 9.24 -6.23 8.69
C ALA A 152 8.93 -4.73 8.69
N GLY A 153 8.23 -4.24 7.66
CA GLY A 153 7.80 -2.84 7.58
C GLY A 153 6.86 -2.45 8.72
N PHE A 154 5.90 -3.32 9.06
CA PHE A 154 5.00 -3.12 10.20
C PHE A 154 5.75 -3.00 11.53
N VAL A 155 6.70 -3.90 11.80
CA VAL A 155 7.51 -3.88 13.03
C VAL A 155 8.35 -2.60 13.09
N VAL A 156 9.03 -2.22 12.01
CA VAL A 156 9.81 -0.97 11.96
C VAL A 156 8.91 0.24 12.23
N GLY A 157 7.74 0.29 11.59
CA GLY A 157 6.75 1.36 11.79
C GLY A 157 6.30 1.49 13.24
N CYS A 158 6.04 0.37 13.91
CA CYS A 158 5.63 0.36 15.33
C CYS A 158 6.77 0.76 16.29
N VAL A 159 8.01 0.36 15.98
CA VAL A 159 9.15 0.53 16.89
C VAL A 159 9.81 1.91 16.74
N LEU A 160 9.72 2.53 15.56
CA LEU A 160 10.36 3.82 15.25
C LEU A 160 9.37 4.97 14.97
N GLU A 161 8.10 4.87 15.34
CA GLU A 161 7.02 5.84 14.99
C GLU A 161 7.45 7.34 15.11
N SER A 162 8.22 7.72 16.14
CA SER A 162 8.68 9.10 16.34
C SER A 162 9.98 9.52 15.61
N ARG A 163 10.71 8.58 15.00
CA ARG A 163 12.03 8.79 14.35
C ARG A 163 12.03 8.55 12.85
N LEU A 164 10.89 8.20 12.25
CA LEU A 164 10.79 7.87 10.82
C LEU A 164 10.60 9.07 9.89
N GLY A 165 10.35 10.29 10.38
CA GLY A 165 9.83 11.41 9.58
C GLY A 165 10.43 11.58 8.18
N GLU A 166 11.74 11.79 8.07
CA GLU A 166 12.39 11.98 6.76
C GLU A 166 12.52 10.66 5.98
N LEU A 167 12.85 9.55 6.65
CA LEU A 167 12.96 8.23 6.05
C LEU A 167 11.65 7.75 5.43
N GLU A 168 10.53 7.94 6.13
CA GLU A 168 9.17 7.64 5.66
C GLU A 168 8.84 8.49 4.43
N THR A 169 9.20 9.76 4.44
CA THR A 169 8.99 10.65 3.30
C THR A 169 9.77 10.15 2.06
N GLN A 170 11.04 9.78 2.23
CA GLN A 170 11.87 9.23 1.15
C GLN A 170 11.34 7.89 0.64
N LEU A 171 11.00 6.96 1.54
CA LEU A 171 10.40 5.66 1.18
C LEU A 171 9.06 5.85 0.46
N SER A 172 8.24 6.80 0.92
CA SER A 172 6.97 7.12 0.28
C SER A 172 7.17 7.72 -1.11
N GLN A 173 8.19 8.55 -1.33
CA GLN A 173 8.51 9.08 -2.65
C GLN A 173 8.98 7.98 -3.59
N LEU A 174 9.84 7.07 -3.12
CA LEU A 174 10.25 5.90 -3.91
C LEU A 174 9.08 4.99 -4.25
N ALA A 175 8.20 4.70 -3.29
CA ALA A 175 6.99 3.93 -3.52
C ALA A 175 6.08 4.63 -4.54
N GLN A 176 5.92 5.96 -4.45
CA GLN A 176 5.14 6.73 -5.42
C GLN A 176 5.75 6.69 -6.82
N LEU A 177 7.09 6.78 -6.94
CA LEU A 177 7.78 6.63 -8.23
C LEU A 177 7.57 5.24 -8.81
N ALA A 178 7.71 4.19 -8.00
CA ALA A 178 7.46 2.82 -8.42
C ALA A 178 6.02 2.64 -8.90
N VAL A 179 5.03 3.12 -8.15
CA VAL A 179 3.62 3.08 -8.55
C VAL A 179 3.38 3.86 -9.86
N THR A 180 3.95 5.05 -9.98
CA THR A 180 3.81 5.91 -11.19
C THR A 180 4.39 5.26 -12.43
N LEU A 181 5.45 4.46 -12.30
CA LEU A 181 6.03 3.69 -13.40
C LEU A 181 5.26 2.39 -13.68
N LEU A 182 4.83 1.69 -12.63
CA LEU A 182 4.19 0.38 -12.74
C LEU A 182 2.81 0.47 -13.39
N PHE A 183 2.01 1.51 -13.11
CA PHE A 183 0.68 1.63 -13.72
C PHE A 183 0.70 1.73 -15.26
N PRO A 184 1.52 2.61 -15.87
CA PRO A 184 1.70 2.62 -17.33
C PRO A 184 2.23 1.31 -17.89
N LEU A 185 3.17 0.64 -17.20
CA LEU A 185 3.68 -0.66 -17.62
C LEU A 185 2.59 -1.74 -17.59
N LEU A 186 1.75 -1.75 -16.56
CA LEU A 186 0.60 -2.64 -16.47
C LEU A 186 -0.42 -2.35 -17.58
N ALA A 187 -0.63 -1.08 -17.95
CA ALA A 187 -1.48 -0.74 -19.09
C ALA A 187 -0.88 -1.17 -20.43
N ALA A 188 0.46 -1.20 -20.54
CA ALA A 188 1.17 -1.64 -21.74
C ALA A 188 1.24 -3.17 -21.88
N ASP A 189 1.20 -3.90 -20.76
CA ASP A 189 1.18 -5.38 -20.74
C ASP A 189 -0.14 -5.95 -21.28
N VAL A 190 -1.23 -5.17 -21.21
CA VAL A 190 -2.56 -5.63 -21.60
C VAL A 190 -2.87 -5.33 -23.06
N THR A 191 -3.28 -6.35 -23.80
CA THR A 191 -3.72 -6.19 -25.18
C THR A 191 -5.24 -6.10 -25.28
N LEU A 192 -5.75 -5.32 -26.24
CA LEU A 192 -7.21 -5.24 -26.51
C LEU A 192 -7.81 -6.61 -26.87
N SER A 193 -7.00 -7.52 -27.42
CA SER A 193 -7.36 -8.91 -27.67
C SER A 193 -7.72 -9.68 -26.40
N ASP A 194 -7.13 -9.33 -25.26
CA ASP A 194 -7.39 -10.01 -23.98
C ASP A 194 -8.78 -9.71 -23.44
N PHE A 195 -9.36 -8.55 -23.79
CA PHE A 195 -10.71 -8.14 -23.35
C PHE A 195 -11.84 -8.62 -24.25
N SER A 196 -11.57 -8.78 -25.55
CA SER A 196 -12.54 -9.25 -26.56
C SER A 196 -13.30 -10.52 -26.12
N PRO A 197 -12.65 -11.58 -25.58
CA PRO A 197 -13.36 -12.80 -25.17
C PRO A 197 -14.20 -12.65 -23.90
N LEU A 198 -13.97 -11.65 -23.05
CA LEU A 198 -14.72 -11.45 -21.79
C LEU A 198 -16.09 -10.81 -22.04
N GLY A 199 -16.16 -9.88 -23.01
CA GLY A 199 -17.37 -9.14 -23.34
C GLY A 199 -18.08 -8.54 -22.12
N TRP A 200 -19.41 -8.62 -22.12
CA TRP A 200 -20.25 -8.16 -21.01
C TRP A 200 -20.17 -9.04 -19.75
N GLY A 201 -19.78 -10.32 -19.90
CA GLY A 201 -19.64 -11.26 -18.79
C GLY A 201 -18.56 -10.83 -17.81
N GLY A 202 -17.39 -10.42 -18.32
CA GLY A 202 -16.31 -9.89 -17.48
C GLY A 202 -16.72 -8.63 -16.70
N ILE A 203 -17.39 -7.67 -17.36
CA ILE A 203 -17.87 -6.44 -16.72
C ILE A 203 -18.89 -6.76 -15.62
N ALA A 204 -19.85 -7.64 -15.91
CA ALA A 204 -20.87 -8.08 -14.95
C ALA A 204 -20.25 -8.82 -13.75
N CYS A 205 -19.22 -9.64 -14.00
CA CYS A 205 -18.44 -10.28 -12.95
C CYS A 205 -17.83 -9.23 -12.02
N VAL A 206 -17.07 -8.27 -12.55
CA VAL A 206 -16.41 -7.24 -11.75
C VAL A 206 -17.41 -6.38 -10.97
N LEU A 207 -18.49 -5.94 -11.60
CA LEU A 207 -19.54 -5.18 -10.90
C LEU A 207 -20.19 -6.00 -9.78
N SER A 208 -20.40 -7.30 -9.98
CA SER A 208 -20.91 -8.19 -8.93
C SER A 208 -19.92 -8.31 -7.76
N LEU A 209 -18.60 -8.33 -8.03
CA LEU A 209 -17.59 -8.31 -6.97
C LEU A 209 -17.63 -7.01 -6.16
N MET A 210 -17.77 -5.88 -6.85
CA MET A 210 -17.76 -4.55 -6.24
C MET A 210 -19.05 -4.24 -5.48
N LEU A 211 -20.22 -4.58 -6.03
CA LEU A 211 -21.52 -4.15 -5.51
C LEU A 211 -22.14 -5.18 -4.55
N VAL A 212 -21.74 -6.46 -4.65
CA VAL A 212 -22.33 -7.53 -3.83
C VAL A 212 -21.28 -8.17 -2.93
N VAL A 213 -20.22 -8.73 -3.51
CA VAL A 213 -19.27 -9.56 -2.75
C VAL A 213 -18.52 -8.74 -1.71
N ARG A 214 -18.00 -7.56 -2.09
CA ARG A 214 -17.22 -6.72 -1.18
C ARG A 214 -18.08 -6.11 -0.06
N PRO A 215 -19.24 -5.46 -0.32
CA PRO A 215 -20.11 -4.97 0.74
C PRO A 215 -20.54 -6.07 1.70
N LEU A 216 -20.88 -7.26 1.18
CA LEU A 216 -21.25 -8.39 2.04
C LEU A 216 -20.07 -8.86 2.90
N ALA A 217 -18.87 -8.96 2.34
CA ALA A 217 -17.66 -9.31 3.09
C ALA A 217 -17.38 -8.31 4.22
N VAL A 218 -17.54 -7.01 3.96
CA VAL A 218 -17.35 -5.96 4.97
C VAL A 218 -18.46 -6.00 6.03
N ILE A 219 -19.72 -6.20 5.65
CA ILE A 219 -20.83 -6.31 6.61
C ILE A 219 -20.60 -7.50 7.54
N LEU A 220 -20.26 -8.67 6.99
CA LEU A 220 -19.99 -9.89 7.76
C LEU A 220 -18.74 -9.75 8.64
N GLY A 221 -17.65 -9.18 8.10
CA GLY A 221 -16.41 -8.94 8.84
C GLY A 221 -16.52 -7.82 9.89
N SER A 222 -17.54 -6.98 9.80
CA SER A 222 -17.83 -5.89 10.76
C SER A 222 -18.96 -6.22 11.73
N ILE A 223 -19.39 -7.49 11.80
CA ILE A 223 -20.33 -7.94 12.84
C ILE A 223 -19.63 -7.82 14.20
N GLY A 224 -20.26 -7.09 15.13
CA GLY A 224 -19.68 -6.83 16.44
C GLY A 224 -18.61 -5.73 16.47
N SER A 225 -18.34 -5.06 15.33
CA SER A 225 -17.47 -3.88 15.32
C SER A 225 -18.26 -2.61 15.67
N GLY A 226 -17.59 -1.63 16.28
CA GLY A 226 -18.15 -0.30 16.56
C GLY A 226 -18.25 0.62 15.34
N LEU A 227 -18.17 0.09 14.11
CA LEU A 227 -18.20 0.88 12.88
C LEU A 227 -19.62 1.37 12.57
N SER A 228 -19.73 2.63 12.17
CA SER A 228 -20.99 3.22 11.73
C SER A 228 -21.38 2.74 10.33
N TRP A 229 -22.67 2.80 9.98
CA TRP A 229 -23.14 2.45 8.64
C TRP A 229 -22.44 3.22 7.50
N PRO A 230 -22.21 4.55 7.61
CA PRO A 230 -21.40 5.29 6.64
C PRO A 230 -20.01 4.67 6.44
N GLN A 231 -19.33 4.29 7.52
CA GLN A 231 -18.01 3.67 7.45
C GLN A 231 -18.08 2.30 6.75
N LYS A 232 -19.08 1.47 7.08
CA LYS A 232 -19.27 0.15 6.44
C LYS A 232 -19.53 0.27 4.93
N ILE A 233 -20.36 1.24 4.51
CA ILE A 233 -20.63 1.49 3.10
C ILE A 233 -19.35 1.92 2.38
N PHE A 234 -18.58 2.84 2.96
CA PHE A 234 -17.34 3.32 2.38
C PHE A 234 -16.28 2.21 2.26
N LEU A 235 -16.10 1.41 3.31
CA LEU A 235 -15.21 0.24 3.32
C LEU A 235 -15.65 -0.84 2.31
N GLY A 236 -16.96 -1.02 2.16
CA GLY A 236 -17.56 -1.92 1.17
C GLY A 236 -17.36 -1.46 -0.26
N TRP A 237 -17.21 -0.15 -0.49
CA TRP A 237 -16.89 0.42 -1.80
C TRP A 237 -15.39 0.38 -2.11
N MET A 238 -14.56 0.66 -1.10
CA MET A 238 -13.11 0.75 -1.23
C MET A 238 -12.45 -0.63 -1.26
N ALA A 239 -12.16 -1.11 -2.47
CA ALA A 239 -11.38 -2.34 -2.70
C ALA A 239 -10.56 -2.29 -4.00
N PRO A 240 -9.69 -1.29 -4.20
CA PRO A 240 -8.83 -1.28 -5.38
C PRO A 240 -7.86 -2.48 -5.34
N ARG A 241 -7.70 -3.13 -6.48
CA ARG A 241 -6.79 -4.25 -6.63
C ARG A 241 -5.36 -3.75 -6.82
N GLY A 242 -4.43 -4.44 -6.17
CA GLY A 242 -3.04 -4.03 -6.04
C GLY A 242 -2.18 -4.44 -7.23
N ILE A 243 -0.97 -3.87 -7.25
CA ILE A 243 0.08 -4.22 -8.21
C ILE A 243 0.45 -5.71 -8.10
N VAL A 244 0.42 -6.27 -6.89
CA VAL A 244 0.71 -7.70 -6.66
C VAL A 244 -0.29 -8.60 -7.37
N SER A 245 -1.58 -8.23 -7.43
CA SER A 245 -2.58 -8.97 -8.22
C SER A 245 -2.24 -8.97 -9.71
N ALA A 246 -1.74 -7.84 -10.21
CA ALA A 246 -1.39 -7.70 -11.62
C ALA A 246 -0.17 -8.56 -11.99
N SER A 247 0.90 -8.47 -11.19
CA SER A 247 2.12 -9.24 -11.42
C SER A 247 1.90 -10.74 -11.28
N THR A 248 1.12 -11.16 -10.28
CA THR A 248 0.77 -12.57 -10.10
C THR A 248 -0.15 -13.07 -11.22
N ALA A 249 -1.08 -12.26 -11.72
CA ALA A 249 -1.92 -12.65 -12.86
C ALA A 249 -1.10 -12.92 -14.12
N SER A 250 -0.21 -12.00 -14.52
CA SER A 250 0.64 -12.20 -15.69
C SER A 250 1.58 -13.40 -15.50
N LEU A 251 2.20 -13.54 -14.32
CA LEU A 251 3.07 -14.69 -14.03
C LEU A 251 2.31 -16.01 -14.07
N PHE A 252 1.12 -16.08 -13.48
CA PHE A 252 0.35 -17.31 -13.41
C PHE A 252 -0.25 -17.68 -14.76
N ALA A 253 -0.68 -16.72 -15.56
CA ALA A 253 -1.13 -16.97 -16.93
C ALA A 253 -0.02 -17.59 -17.77
N LEU A 254 1.20 -17.04 -17.70
CA LEU A 254 2.37 -17.61 -18.36
C LEU A 254 2.62 -19.07 -17.92
N ARG A 255 2.56 -19.36 -16.61
CA ARG A 255 2.73 -20.74 -16.10
C ARG A 255 1.62 -21.70 -16.55
N LEU A 256 0.38 -21.23 -16.62
CA LEU A 256 -0.75 -22.03 -17.11
C LEU A 256 -0.62 -22.30 -18.61
N GLU A 257 -0.17 -21.33 -19.40
CA GLU A 257 0.08 -21.48 -20.84
C GLU A 257 1.22 -22.46 -21.11
N GLU A 258 2.33 -22.37 -20.36
CA GLU A 258 3.44 -23.33 -20.42
C GLU A 258 2.99 -24.76 -20.11
N ALA A 259 2.02 -24.91 -19.19
CA ALA A 259 1.41 -26.19 -18.85
C ALA A 259 0.32 -26.65 -19.84
N GLY A 260 0.02 -25.86 -20.89
CA GLY A 260 -0.98 -26.17 -21.91
C GLY A 260 -2.43 -26.05 -21.44
N ILE A 261 -2.69 -25.31 -20.35
CA ILE A 261 -4.03 -25.12 -19.79
C ILE A 261 -4.75 -24.00 -20.54
N LEU A 262 -5.85 -24.38 -21.20
CA LEU A 262 -6.71 -23.43 -21.91
C LEU A 262 -7.40 -22.48 -20.92
N GLY A 263 -7.49 -21.20 -21.28
CA GLY A 263 -8.19 -20.18 -20.48
C GLY A 263 -7.30 -19.33 -19.57
N ALA A 264 -5.98 -19.54 -19.59
CA ALA A 264 -5.00 -18.73 -18.87
C ALA A 264 -5.11 -17.22 -19.19
N SER A 265 -5.17 -16.88 -20.49
CA SER A 265 -5.35 -15.50 -20.96
C SER A 265 -6.67 -14.86 -20.51
N ARG A 266 -7.74 -15.65 -20.34
CA ARG A 266 -9.03 -15.15 -19.80
C ARG A 266 -8.89 -14.76 -18.34
N VAL A 267 -8.20 -15.56 -17.53
CA VAL A 267 -7.93 -15.23 -16.12
C VAL A 267 -7.12 -13.94 -16.03
N GLN A 268 -6.04 -13.82 -16.80
CA GLN A 268 -5.24 -12.59 -16.87
C GLN A 268 -6.12 -11.39 -17.24
N GLY A 269 -6.83 -11.46 -18.36
CA GLY A 269 -7.72 -10.41 -18.84
C GLY A 269 -8.76 -10.00 -17.80
N LEU A 270 -9.34 -10.96 -17.06
CA LEU A 270 -10.34 -10.68 -16.03
C LEU A 270 -9.74 -10.00 -14.79
N VAL A 271 -8.53 -10.38 -14.37
CA VAL A 271 -7.82 -9.68 -13.29
C VAL A 271 -7.51 -8.24 -13.71
N PHE A 272 -6.98 -8.04 -14.90
CA PHE A 272 -6.68 -6.70 -15.42
C PHE A 272 -7.93 -5.84 -15.58
N LEU A 273 -9.03 -6.41 -16.09
CA LEU A 273 -10.32 -5.73 -16.13
C LEU A 273 -10.78 -5.33 -14.73
N THR A 274 -10.60 -6.20 -13.74
CA THR A 274 -10.93 -5.92 -12.35
C THR A 274 -10.08 -4.77 -11.81
N ILE A 275 -8.77 -4.77 -12.04
CA ILE A 275 -7.87 -3.68 -11.63
C ILE A 275 -8.31 -2.37 -12.30
N LEU A 276 -8.49 -2.37 -13.62
CA LEU A 276 -8.87 -1.18 -14.38
C LEU A 276 -10.20 -0.59 -13.88
N MET A 277 -11.24 -1.40 -13.77
CA MET A 277 -12.54 -0.95 -13.29
C MET A 277 -12.48 -0.48 -11.84
N THR A 278 -11.83 -1.23 -10.94
CA THR A 278 -11.76 -0.83 -9.52
C THR A 278 -10.96 0.45 -9.32
N VAL A 279 -9.85 0.64 -10.03
CA VAL A 279 -9.03 1.85 -9.94
C VAL A 279 -9.77 3.06 -10.49
N ILE A 280 -10.42 2.94 -11.66
CA ILE A 280 -11.19 4.03 -12.26
C ILE A 280 -12.40 4.38 -11.40
N LEU A 281 -13.22 3.40 -11.03
CA LEU A 281 -14.44 3.62 -10.26
C LEU A 281 -14.14 4.12 -8.85
N ASN A 282 -13.14 3.57 -8.17
CA ASN A 282 -12.76 4.06 -6.84
C ASN A 282 -12.10 5.44 -6.92
N GLY A 283 -11.25 5.69 -7.91
CA GLY A 283 -10.63 7.01 -8.12
C GLY A 283 -11.64 8.13 -8.37
N LEU A 284 -12.72 7.84 -9.11
CA LEU A 284 -13.76 8.81 -9.43
C LEU A 284 -14.82 8.94 -8.34
N ILE A 285 -15.30 7.83 -7.79
CA ILE A 285 -16.48 7.79 -6.91
C ILE A 285 -16.09 7.91 -5.43
N ALA A 286 -14.95 7.36 -5.00
CA ALA A 286 -14.60 7.37 -3.58
C ALA A 286 -14.45 8.79 -2.99
N PRO A 287 -13.87 9.80 -3.67
CA PRO A 287 -13.78 11.15 -3.12
C PRO A 287 -15.15 11.80 -2.90
N LEU A 288 -16.08 11.55 -3.83
CA LEU A 288 -17.45 12.05 -3.73
C LEU A 288 -18.20 11.34 -2.59
N LEU A 289 -18.05 10.02 -2.51
CA LEU A 289 -18.68 9.18 -1.49
C LEU A 289 -18.16 9.54 -0.09
N ALA A 290 -16.85 9.76 0.07
CA ALA A 290 -16.24 10.16 1.34
C ALA A 290 -16.80 11.49 1.85
N ARG A 291 -16.99 12.47 0.96
CA ARG A 291 -17.59 13.77 1.30
C ARG A 291 -19.07 13.64 1.65
N TRP A 292 -19.82 12.87 0.87
CA TRP A 292 -21.25 12.64 1.09
C TRP A 292 -21.50 11.94 2.44
N LEU A 293 -20.64 11.00 2.82
CA LEU A 293 -20.69 10.27 4.08
C LEU A 293 -20.03 11.01 5.25
N GLN A 294 -19.53 12.24 5.05
CA GLN A 294 -18.83 13.05 6.06
C GLN A 294 -17.62 12.35 6.69
N LEU A 295 -16.89 11.56 5.91
CA LEU A 295 -15.71 10.80 6.34
C LEU A 295 -14.38 11.50 6.03
N THR A 296 -14.42 12.72 5.49
CA THR A 296 -13.23 13.55 5.25
C THR A 296 -12.91 14.37 6.49
N GLU A 297 -11.62 14.58 6.77
CA GLU A 297 -11.20 15.60 7.73
C GLU A 297 -11.70 16.96 7.20
N GLY A 298 -12.52 17.65 8.00
CA GLY A 298 -13.12 18.92 7.57
C GLY A 298 -12.03 19.87 7.08
N LEU A 299 -12.30 20.61 5.99
CA LEU A 299 -11.55 21.85 5.76
C LEU A 299 -11.58 22.63 7.09
N PRO A 300 -10.47 23.22 7.55
CA PRO A 300 -10.55 24.25 8.57
C PRO A 300 -11.64 25.22 8.10
N ALA A 301 -12.66 25.43 8.92
CA ALA A 301 -13.60 26.51 8.66
C ALA A 301 -12.73 27.77 8.42
N ALA A 302 -13.09 28.60 7.44
CA ALA A 302 -12.35 29.80 7.07
C ALA A 302 -12.41 30.91 8.15
N GLY A 303 -12.09 30.53 9.40
CA GLY A 303 -12.20 31.28 10.63
C GLY A 303 -11.33 30.73 11.76
N ASP A 304 -10.77 29.51 11.65
CA ASP A 304 -9.74 29.01 12.58
C ASP A 304 -8.34 29.48 12.16
N HIS A 305 -8.15 30.80 12.13
CA HIS A 305 -6.82 31.33 12.41
C HIS A 305 -6.63 31.25 13.93
N PRO A 306 -5.56 30.61 14.44
CA PRO A 306 -5.22 30.79 15.84
C PRO A 306 -5.10 32.30 16.08
N PRO A 307 -5.70 32.85 17.16
CA PRO A 307 -5.56 34.27 17.45
C PRO A 307 -4.05 34.57 17.48
N PRO A 308 -3.59 35.67 16.83
CA PRO A 308 -2.18 36.04 16.88
C PRO A 308 -1.76 36.07 18.35
N PRO A 309 -0.55 35.56 18.68
CA PRO A 309 -0.10 35.47 20.06
C PRO A 309 -0.30 36.84 20.72
N ARG A 310 -1.10 36.86 21.80
CA ARG A 310 -1.36 38.08 22.57
C ARG A 310 0.00 38.63 22.98
N GLY A 311 0.27 39.86 22.55
CA GLY A 311 1.59 40.45 22.51
C GLY A 311 2.41 40.24 23.79
N GLU A 312 3.57 39.62 23.63
CA GLU A 312 4.71 40.05 24.43
C GLU A 312 5.14 41.41 23.88
N ALA A 313 4.87 42.45 24.65
CA ALA A 313 5.44 43.76 24.43
C ALA A 313 6.97 43.62 24.27
N PRO A 314 7.60 44.29 23.29
CA PRO A 314 9.05 44.23 23.14
C PRO A 314 9.73 44.89 24.36
N ARG A 315 10.09 44.09 25.36
CA ARG A 315 11.03 44.46 26.43
C ARG A 315 12.45 44.54 25.86
N ARG A 316 12.69 45.48 24.95
CA ARG A 316 14.04 45.90 24.51
C ARG A 316 14.01 47.37 24.12
N ALA A 317 13.78 48.23 25.10
CA ALA A 317 14.05 49.68 24.97
C ALA A 317 14.31 50.39 26.31
N ALA A 318 14.43 49.67 27.44
CA ALA A 318 14.62 50.29 28.77
C ALA A 318 16.00 50.04 29.40
N ASP A 319 16.79 49.09 28.89
CA ASP A 319 18.09 48.72 29.51
C ASP A 319 19.31 49.37 28.83
N LEU A 320 19.12 50.32 27.92
CA LEU A 320 20.22 51.06 27.26
C LEU A 320 20.48 52.47 27.84
N VAL A 321 19.94 52.79 29.02
CA VAL A 321 20.13 54.12 29.65
C VAL A 321 21.18 54.13 30.78
N HIS A 322 21.75 52.99 31.18
CA HIS A 322 22.67 52.94 32.34
C HIS A 322 24.04 52.26 32.14
N ALA A 323 24.60 52.26 30.94
CA ALA A 323 25.98 51.77 30.75
C ALA A 323 26.84 52.69 29.86
N GLY A 324 27.66 53.53 30.51
CA GLY A 324 29.03 53.82 30.06
C GLY A 324 29.29 55.08 29.24
N THR A 325 29.63 56.18 29.91
CA THR A 325 30.78 57.02 29.53
C THR A 325 32.06 56.24 29.88
N PRO A 326 33.19 56.29 29.11
CA PRO A 326 33.95 57.53 28.92
C PRO A 326 34.79 57.69 27.62
N GLU A 327 35.42 58.87 27.49
CA GLU A 327 36.66 59.22 26.75
C GLU A 327 36.65 59.50 25.22
N GLY A 328 36.69 60.81 24.88
CA GLY A 328 37.80 61.49 24.19
C GLY A 328 38.18 61.12 22.73
N PRO A 329 38.24 62.08 21.77
CA PRO A 329 38.44 61.78 20.35
C PRO A 329 39.91 61.81 19.90
N PRO A 330 40.32 60.96 18.94
CA PRO A 330 41.47 61.25 18.07
C PRO A 330 41.02 61.71 16.68
N GLY A 331 41.68 62.77 16.21
CA GLY A 331 41.34 63.56 15.03
C GLY A 331 41.51 62.89 13.65
N LEU A 332 40.89 63.56 12.68
CA LEU A 332 41.04 63.38 11.23
C LEU A 332 42.50 63.58 10.76
N PRO A 333 42.86 62.96 9.63
CA PRO A 333 43.63 63.71 8.64
C PRO A 333 43.07 63.61 7.21
N SER A 334 42.74 64.80 6.68
CA SER A 334 43.06 65.37 5.36
C SER A 334 43.18 64.49 4.10
N SER A 335 42.43 64.94 3.09
CA SER A 335 42.50 64.71 1.64
C SER A 335 43.91 64.68 1.01
N PRO A 336 44.07 64.03 -0.17
CA PRO A 336 45.34 63.96 -0.89
C PRO A 336 45.56 65.17 -1.82
N PRO A 337 46.81 65.55 -2.14
CA PRO A 337 47.11 66.44 -3.26
C PRO A 337 47.61 65.66 -4.50
N PRO A 338 47.61 66.30 -5.69
CA PRO A 338 47.71 65.62 -6.98
C PRO A 338 49.14 65.59 -7.54
N SER A 339 49.50 64.49 -8.21
CA SER A 339 50.09 64.40 -9.57
C SER A 339 50.35 62.93 -9.90
#